data_AF-A0A9Q1CR23-F1
#
_entry.id   AF-A0A9Q1CR23-F1
#
_cell.length_a   1.000
_cell.length_b   1.000
_cell.length_c   1.000
_cell.angle_alpha   90.00
_cell.angle_beta   90.00
_cell.angle_gamma   90.00
#
_symmetry.space_group_name_H-M   'P 1'
#
loop_
_entity.id
_entity.type
_entity.pdbx_description
1 polymer ?
#
loop_
_entity_poly.entity_id
_entity_poly.type
_entity_poly.pdbx_seq_one_letter_code
_entity_poly.pdbx_strand_id
1 'polypeptide(L)'
;MLPLSRSVFVIRPKLPWYNEDLQICKRRKRKAETVWLSSGTTEDRATYISLRNMYKNMLNDAQNNYLNDCIAKAGNDPKKLFRSIAAMTGKRDELVFPDATSNTQLSEDFKDFFWSKVDKLRNELDNMGIAPFDCGTSDHSATLDCSKRV
;
A
#
# COMPACT_ATOMS: atom_id res chain seq x y z
N MET A 1 41.26 19.72 19.06
CA MET A 1 40.56 18.90 18.06
C MET A 1 39.06 19.00 18.32
N LEU A 2 38.26 19.37 17.33
CA LEU A 2 36.79 19.39 17.45
C LEU A 2 36.23 18.04 16.96
N PRO A 3 35.22 17.46 17.63
CA PRO A 3 34.70 16.14 17.29
C PRO A 3 33.96 16.16 15.95
N LEU A 4 34.19 15.14 15.12
CA LEU A 4 33.53 14.97 13.83
C LEU A 4 32.08 14.50 14.06
N SER A 5 31.10 15.37 13.81
CA SER A 5 29.68 15.00 13.87
C SER A 5 29.25 14.38 12.54
N ARG A 6 28.77 13.13 12.58
CA ARG A 6 28.23 12.43 11.42
C ARG A 6 26.73 12.71 11.30
N SER A 7 26.33 13.48 10.28
CA SER A 7 24.91 13.66 9.95
C SER A 7 24.46 12.56 8.99
N VAL A 8 23.44 11.79 9.37
CA VAL A 8 22.78 10.82 8.49
C VAL A 8 21.58 11.49 7.84
N PHE A 9 21.65 11.71 6.53
CA PHE A 9 20.54 12.26 5.75
C PHE A 9 19.82 11.12 5.01
N VAL A 10 18.52 10.96 5.28
CA VAL A 10 17.67 10.01 4.55
C VAL A 10 17.13 10.69 3.30
N ILE A 11 17.52 10.18 2.13
CA ILE A 11 16.98 10.64 0.84
C ILE A 11 15.56 10.09 0.70
N ARG A 12 14.57 10.96 0.66
CA ARG A 12 13.17 10.60 0.42
C ARG A 12 12.82 10.88 -1.04
N PRO A 13 12.13 9.97 -1.74
CA PRO A 13 11.69 10.22 -3.10
C PRO A 13 10.76 11.43 -3.14
N LYS A 14 10.85 12.21 -4.22
CA LYS A 14 9.97 13.36 -4.44
C LYS A 14 8.53 12.87 -4.61
N LEU A 15 7.63 13.46 -3.85
CA LEU A 15 6.19 13.22 -3.97
C LEU A 15 5.70 13.73 -5.35
N PRO A 16 4.98 12.92 -6.15
CA PRO A 16 4.56 13.31 -7.49
C PRO A 16 3.67 14.56 -7.54
N TRP A 17 2.85 14.74 -6.51
CA TRP A 17 1.92 15.87 -6.38
C TRP A 17 2.52 17.10 -5.68
N TYR A 18 3.77 17.01 -5.20
CA TYR A 18 4.40 18.12 -4.49
C TYR A 18 5.09 19.06 -5.47
N ASN A 19 4.45 20.19 -5.75
CA ASN A 19 4.90 21.20 -6.69
C ASN A 19 5.76 22.31 -6.05
N GLU A 20 6.29 23.21 -6.89
CA GLU A 20 7.13 24.34 -6.44
C GLU A 20 6.32 25.39 -5.67
N ASP A 21 5.07 25.62 -6.06
CA ASP A 21 4.18 26.57 -5.36
C ASP A 21 3.95 26.18 -3.90
N LEU A 22 3.79 24.87 -3.62
CA LEU A 22 3.74 24.34 -2.26
C LEU A 22 5.05 24.58 -1.51
N GLN A 23 6.22 24.46 -2.16
CA GLN A 23 7.49 24.81 -1.52
C GLN A 23 7.56 26.30 -1.17
N ILE A 24 7.16 27.17 -2.10
CA ILE A 24 7.14 28.63 -1.88
C ILE A 24 6.20 28.99 -0.73
N CYS A 25 4.98 28.44 -0.74
CA CYS A 25 3.98 28.66 0.29
C CYS A 25 4.45 28.13 1.66
N LYS A 26 5.06 26.94 1.71
CA LYS A 26 5.66 26.37 2.93
C LYS A 26 6.76 27.26 3.50
N ARG A 27 7.65 27.78 2.65
CA ARG A 27 8.71 28.72 3.04
C ARG A 27 8.12 30.01 3.61
N ARG A 28 7.12 30.60 2.94
CA ARG A 28 6.40 31.80 3.42
C ARG A 28 5.75 31.56 4.78
N LYS A 29 5.03 30.45 4.94
CA LYS A 29 4.43 30.05 6.22
C LYS A 29 5.47 29.96 7.33
N ARG A 30 6.61 29.31 7.07
CA ARG A 30 7.69 29.19 8.07
C ARG A 30 8.30 30.55 8.42
N LYS A 31 8.49 31.45 7.45
CA LYS A 31 8.97 32.81 7.71
C LYS A 31 8.00 33.58 8.60
N ALA A 32 6.70 33.54 8.30
CA ALA A 32 5.69 34.21 9.12
C ALA A 32 5.59 33.62 10.53
N GLU A 33 5.76 32.30 10.67
CA GLU A 33 5.86 31.64 11.97
C GLU A 33 7.04 32.17 12.78
N THR A 34 8.24 32.23 12.17
CA THR A 34 9.43 32.77 12.83
C THR A 34 9.23 34.23 13.27
N VAL A 35 8.62 35.06 12.41
CA VAL A 35 8.31 36.45 12.75
C VAL A 35 7.37 36.52 13.94
N TRP A 36 6.25 35.77 13.90
CA TRP A 36 5.30 35.74 15.01
C TRP A 36 5.92 35.25 16.32
N LEU A 37 6.78 34.23 16.29
CA LEU A 37 7.49 33.74 17.48
C LEU A 37 8.48 34.77 18.05
N SER A 38 9.01 35.67 17.21
CA SER A 38 9.92 36.72 17.63
C SER A 38 9.20 37.98 18.12
N SER A 39 8.11 38.38 17.48
CA SER A 39 7.39 39.62 17.78
C SER A 39 6.28 39.43 18.83
N GLY A 40 5.60 38.27 18.83
CA GLY A 40 4.46 37.99 19.71
C GLY A 40 3.17 38.73 19.37
N THR A 41 3.13 39.53 18.31
CA THR A 41 1.98 40.41 17.99
C THR A 41 0.79 39.63 17.41
N THR A 42 -0.42 40.12 17.67
CA THR A 42 -1.68 39.55 17.13
C THR A 42 -1.76 39.62 15.60
N GLU A 43 -1.24 40.68 14.98
CA GLU A 43 -1.19 40.87 13.52
C GLU A 43 -0.30 39.82 12.84
N ASP A 44 0.89 39.58 13.39
CA ASP A 44 1.80 38.55 12.90
C ASP A 44 1.19 37.15 13.06
N ARG A 45 0.47 36.92 14.18
CA ARG A 45 -0.29 35.68 14.39
C ARG A 45 -1.37 35.50 13.32
N ALA A 46 -2.12 36.56 13.01
CA ALA A 46 -3.16 36.52 11.97
C ALA A 46 -2.55 36.20 10.59
N THR A 47 -1.41 36.82 10.27
CA THR A 47 -0.66 36.56 9.03
C THR A 47 -0.18 35.11 8.95
N TYR A 48 0.39 34.57 10.03
CA TYR A 48 0.79 33.17 10.11
C TYR A 48 -0.41 32.22 9.93
N ILE A 49 -1.54 32.47 10.60
CA ILE A 49 -2.74 31.63 10.48
C ILE A 49 -3.26 31.64 9.05
N SER A 50 -3.30 32.82 8.40
CA SER A 50 -3.69 32.94 6.99
C SER A 50 -2.80 32.09 6.08
N LEU A 51 -1.47 32.22 6.19
CA LEU A 51 -0.51 31.44 5.40
C LEU A 51 -0.57 29.95 5.73
N ARG A 52 -0.83 29.57 6.98
CA ARG A 52 -1.03 28.17 7.39
C ARG A 52 -2.26 27.57 6.71
N ASN A 53 -3.37 28.30 6.70
CA ASN A 53 -4.62 27.84 6.09
C ASN A 53 -4.48 27.77 4.57
N MET A 54 -3.86 28.77 3.95
CA MET A 54 -3.55 28.78 2.53
C MET A 54 -2.69 27.57 2.14
N TYR A 55 -1.60 27.31 2.88
CA TYR A 55 -0.76 26.14 2.64
C TYR A 55 -1.53 24.82 2.78
N LYS A 56 -2.39 24.70 3.80
CA LYS A 56 -3.22 23.51 4.00
C LYS A 56 -4.17 23.29 2.82
N ASN A 57 -4.84 24.33 2.35
CA ASN A 57 -5.76 24.24 1.22
C ASN A 57 -5.01 23.84 -0.05
N MET A 58 -3.91 24.53 -0.39
CA MET A 58 -3.08 24.16 -1.54
C MET A 58 -2.58 22.72 -1.48
N LEU A 59 -2.24 22.23 -0.28
CA LEU A 59 -1.77 20.86 -0.10
C LEU A 59 -2.88 19.85 -0.38
N ASN A 60 -4.08 20.11 0.14
CA ASN A 60 -5.26 19.29 -0.11
C ASN A 60 -5.64 19.31 -1.60
N ASP A 61 -5.62 20.47 -2.24
CA ASP A 61 -5.95 20.61 -3.67
C ASP A 61 -4.96 19.85 -4.54
N ALA A 62 -3.66 19.96 -4.26
CA ALA A 62 -2.64 19.22 -4.99
C ALA A 62 -2.80 17.69 -4.84
N GLN A 63 -3.11 17.22 -3.62
CA GLN A 63 -3.39 15.82 -3.37
C GLN A 63 -4.65 15.35 -4.09
N ASN A 64 -5.75 16.11 -3.99
CA ASN A 64 -7.02 15.79 -4.63
C ASN A 64 -6.89 15.76 -6.16
N ASN A 65 -6.24 16.75 -6.76
CA ASN A 65 -6.02 16.81 -8.21
C ASN A 65 -5.23 15.60 -8.69
N TYR A 66 -4.16 15.25 -7.98
CA TYR A 66 -3.38 14.06 -8.31
C TYR A 66 -4.19 12.77 -8.18
N LEU A 67 -5.00 12.64 -7.12
CA LEU A 67 -5.88 11.48 -6.93
C LEU A 67 -6.92 11.38 -8.04
N ASN A 68 -7.56 12.49 -8.38
CA ASN A 68 -8.53 12.58 -9.46
C ASN A 68 -7.90 12.19 -10.80
N ASP A 69 -6.68 12.65 -11.09
CA ASP A 69 -5.93 12.28 -12.29
C ASP A 69 -5.61 10.78 -12.32
N CYS A 70 -5.21 10.20 -11.18
CA CYS A 70 -4.96 8.76 -11.07
C CYS A 70 -6.22 7.94 -11.31
N ILE A 71 -7.35 8.36 -10.74
CA ILE A 71 -8.65 7.71 -10.93
C ILE A 71 -9.08 7.82 -12.40
N ALA A 72 -8.98 9.00 -13.00
CA ALA A 72 -9.30 9.23 -14.41
C ALA A 72 -8.43 8.36 -15.34
N LYS A 73 -7.13 8.23 -15.05
CA LYS A 73 -6.20 7.37 -15.80
C LYS A 73 -6.48 5.88 -15.64
N ALA A 74 -7.03 5.45 -14.50
CA ALA A 74 -7.41 4.05 -14.28
C ALA A 74 -8.64 3.65 -15.12
N GLY A 75 -9.54 4.59 -15.39
CA GLY A 75 -10.76 4.35 -16.17
C GLY A 75 -11.61 3.23 -15.55
N ASN A 76 -12.03 2.26 -16.37
CA ASN A 76 -12.83 1.10 -15.93
C ASN A 76 -11.96 -0.11 -15.50
N ASP A 77 -10.66 0.06 -15.26
CA ASP A 77 -9.78 -1.01 -14.80
C ASP A 77 -9.60 -0.96 -13.28
N PRO A 78 -10.33 -1.79 -12.50
CA PRO A 78 -10.23 -1.79 -11.05
C PRO A 78 -8.84 -2.19 -10.57
N LYS A 79 -8.10 -3.05 -11.30
CA LYS A 79 -6.74 -3.44 -10.89
C LYS A 79 -5.79 -2.25 -10.93
N LYS A 80 -5.88 -1.41 -11.96
CA LYS A 80 -5.07 -0.19 -12.07
C LYS A 80 -5.42 0.83 -10.98
N LEU A 81 -6.71 0.97 -10.65
CA LEU A 81 -7.17 1.83 -9.56
C LEU A 81 -6.57 1.36 -8.22
N PHE A 82 -6.76 0.09 -7.85
CA PHE A 82 -6.28 -0.44 -6.58
C PHE A 82 -4.75 -0.43 -6.48
N ARG A 83 -4.02 -0.71 -7.58
CA ARG A 83 -2.57 -0.56 -7.62
C ARG A 83 -2.12 0.88 -7.36
N SER A 84 -2.81 1.86 -7.95
CA SER A 84 -2.51 3.27 -7.71
C SER A 84 -2.75 3.65 -6.26
N ILE A 85 -3.87 3.22 -5.67
CA ILE A 85 -4.20 3.43 -4.25
C ILE A 85 -3.16 2.78 -3.32
N ALA A 86 -2.76 1.54 -3.59
CA ALA A 86 -1.76 0.81 -2.83
C ALA A 86 -0.39 1.50 -2.85
N ALA A 87 0.05 1.96 -4.03
CA ALA A 87 1.31 2.70 -4.19
C ALA A 87 1.35 3.99 -3.37
N MET A 88 0.20 4.67 -3.19
CA MET A 88 0.09 5.90 -2.41
C MET A 88 0.02 5.68 -0.91
N THR A 89 -0.74 4.66 -0.48
CA THR A 89 -0.96 4.37 0.95
C THR A 89 0.21 3.63 1.59
N GLY A 90 1.25 3.30 0.82
CA GLY A 90 2.44 2.64 1.34
C GLY A 90 2.21 1.16 1.71
N LYS A 91 1.02 0.62 1.44
CA LYS A 91 0.76 -0.81 1.44
C LYS A 91 1.38 -1.42 0.19
N ARG A 92 2.70 -1.51 0.19
CA ARG A 92 3.34 -2.53 -0.60
C ARG A 92 3.15 -3.80 0.20
N ASP A 93 2.23 -4.64 -0.24
CA ASP A 93 2.31 -6.06 0.09
C ASP A 93 3.62 -6.53 -0.56
N GLU A 94 4.76 -6.26 0.08
CA GLU A 94 5.92 -7.11 -0.16
C GLU A 94 5.40 -8.51 0.12
N LEU A 95 5.47 -9.37 -0.89
CA LEU A 95 5.22 -10.79 -0.73
C LEU A 95 6.34 -11.28 0.19
N VAL A 96 6.11 -11.14 1.49
CA VAL A 96 6.99 -11.67 2.53
C VAL A 96 6.77 -13.16 2.50
N PHE A 97 7.60 -13.85 1.73
CA PHE A 97 7.75 -15.27 1.87
C PHE A 97 8.37 -15.56 3.25
N PRO A 98 8.05 -16.72 3.86
CA PRO A 98 8.81 -17.19 5.01
C PRO A 98 10.30 -17.22 4.68
N ASP A 99 11.14 -16.86 5.65
CA ASP A 99 12.59 -16.95 5.50
C ASP A 99 12.97 -18.40 5.17
N ALA A 100 13.57 -18.61 3.99
CA ALA A 100 14.00 -19.92 3.53
C ALA A 100 15.42 -19.85 2.97
N THR A 101 16.22 -20.86 3.29
CA THR A 101 17.63 -20.93 2.86
C THR A 101 17.77 -21.25 1.35
N SER A 102 16.75 -21.87 0.73
CA SER A 102 16.71 -22.14 -0.71
C SER A 102 15.27 -22.24 -1.24
N ASN A 103 15.09 -22.05 -2.56
CA ASN A 103 13.79 -22.24 -3.22
C ASN A 103 13.29 -23.68 -3.10
N THR A 104 14.18 -24.67 -3.07
CA THR A 104 13.83 -26.09 -2.91
C THR A 104 13.22 -26.32 -1.52
N GLN A 105 13.88 -25.82 -0.47
CA GLN A 105 13.37 -25.92 0.90
C GLN A 105 12.01 -25.24 1.03
N LEU A 106 11.85 -24.03 0.49
CA LEU A 106 10.58 -23.31 0.51
C LEU A 106 9.46 -24.10 -0.18
N SER A 107 9.77 -24.78 -1.29
CA SER A 107 8.80 -25.61 -2.01
C SER A 107 8.39 -26.87 -1.24
N GLU A 108 9.34 -27.49 -0.54
CA GLU A 108 9.08 -28.64 0.32
C GLU A 108 8.25 -28.26 1.53
N ASP A 109 8.61 -27.17 2.22
CA ASP A 109 7.86 -26.63 3.36
C ASP A 109 6.44 -26.23 2.95
N PHE A 110 6.28 -25.62 1.77
CA PHE A 110 4.96 -25.28 1.22
C PHE A 110 4.14 -26.54 0.98
N LYS A 111 4.71 -27.56 0.31
CA LYS A 111 4.05 -28.84 0.06
C LYS A 111 3.63 -29.51 1.37
N ASP A 112 4.52 -29.58 2.36
CA ASP A 112 4.26 -30.25 3.64
C ASP A 112 3.19 -29.51 4.46
N PHE A 113 3.20 -28.17 4.45
CA PHE A 113 2.17 -27.37 5.10
C PHE A 113 0.77 -27.66 4.53
N PHE A 114 0.61 -27.60 3.21
CA PHE A 114 -0.69 -27.84 2.59
C PHE A 114 -1.13 -29.30 2.70
N TRP A 115 -0.20 -30.25 2.61
CA TRP A 115 -0.49 -31.66 2.85
C TRP A 115 -1.00 -31.90 4.27
N SER A 116 -0.28 -31.42 5.28
CA SER A 116 -0.68 -31.53 6.69
C SER A 116 -2.02 -30.85 6.95
N LYS A 117 -2.27 -29.69 6.31
CA LYS A 117 -3.54 -28.99 6.45
C LYS A 117 -4.71 -29.78 5.86
N VAL A 118 -4.55 -30.35 4.68
CA VAL A 118 -5.59 -31.18 4.04
C VAL A 118 -5.86 -32.44 4.87
N ASP A 119 -4.80 -33.08 5.38
CA ASP A 119 -4.93 -34.28 6.21
C ASP A 119 -5.67 -33.97 7.52
N LYS A 120 -5.31 -32.88 8.20
CA LYS A 120 -6.04 -32.40 9.40
C LYS A 120 -7.51 -32.14 9.09
N LEU A 121 -7.82 -31.45 8.00
CA LEU A 121 -9.20 -31.16 7.62
C LEU A 121 -10.00 -32.44 7.34
N ARG A 122 -9.41 -33.43 6.67
CA ARG A 122 -10.06 -34.75 6.45
C ARG A 122 -10.32 -35.45 7.78
N ASN A 123 -9.30 -35.55 8.62
CA ASN A 123 -9.42 -36.18 9.93
C ASN A 123 -10.45 -35.47 10.82
N GLU A 124 -10.52 -34.13 10.79
CA GLU A 124 -11.54 -33.36 11.49
C GLU A 124 -12.95 -33.66 10.98
N LEU A 125 -13.15 -33.75 9.66
CA LEU A 125 -14.44 -34.10 9.06
C LEU A 125 -14.87 -35.53 9.40
N ASP A 126 -13.94 -36.49 9.33
CA ASP A 126 -14.19 -37.88 9.68
C ASP A 126 -14.53 -38.03 11.17
N ASN A 127 -13.83 -37.29 12.03
CA ASN A 127 -14.09 -37.24 13.48
C ASN A 127 -15.40 -36.53 13.84
N MET A 128 -15.87 -35.59 13.01
CA MET A 128 -17.20 -34.97 13.16
C MET A 128 -18.34 -35.92 12.80
N GLY A 129 -18.04 -37.15 12.35
CA GLY A 129 -19.04 -38.17 12.10
C GLY A 129 -20.02 -37.79 11.01
N ILE A 130 -19.63 -36.88 10.11
CA ILE A 130 -20.40 -36.60 8.89
C ILE A 130 -20.21 -37.83 8.01
N ALA A 131 -21.13 -38.79 8.17
CA ALA A 131 -21.22 -39.96 7.31
C ALA A 131 -21.13 -39.49 5.86
N PRO A 132 -20.46 -40.25 4.97
CA PRO A 132 -20.40 -39.89 3.56
C PRO A 132 -21.80 -39.58 3.08
N PHE A 133 -22.01 -38.36 2.61
CA PHE A 133 -23.23 -38.07 1.87
C PHE A 133 -23.18 -39.00 0.67
N ASP A 134 -24.03 -40.01 0.68
CA ASP A 134 -24.22 -40.94 -0.43
C ASP A 134 -24.83 -40.13 -1.58
N CYS A 135 -23.97 -39.36 -2.26
CA CYS A 135 -24.31 -38.72 -3.50
C CYS A 135 -24.32 -39.86 -4.52
N GLY A 136 -25.50 -40.46 -4.67
CA GLY A 136 -25.76 -41.54 -5.61
C GLY A 136 -25.04 -41.26 -6.91
N THR A 137 -24.25 -42.23 -7.34
CA THR A 137 -23.55 -42.27 -8.62
C THR A 137 -24.55 -42.05 -9.75
N SER A 138 -24.72 -40.81 -10.18
CA SER A 138 -25.16 -40.52 -11.54
C SER A 138 -23.91 -40.51 -12.40
N ASP A 139 -23.66 -41.64 -13.06
CA ASP A 139 -22.69 -41.76 -14.14
C ASP A 139 -22.97 -40.68 -15.21
N HIS A 140 -22.18 -39.62 -15.19
CA HIS A 140 -21.96 -38.81 -16.37
C HIS A 140 -20.53 -39.01 -16.81
N SER A 141 -20.34 -40.07 -17.60
CA SER A 141 -19.19 -40.20 -18.51
C SER A 141 -19.17 -38.98 -19.43
N ALA A 142 -18.28 -38.04 -19.14
CA ALA A 142 -17.91 -36.98 -20.06
C ALA A 142 -16.45 -37.21 -20.45
N THR A 143 -16.25 -37.88 -21.59
CA THR A 143 -14.98 -37.94 -22.29
C THR A 143 -14.57 -36.54 -22.72
N LEU A 144 -13.53 -35.99 -22.10
CA LEU A 144 -12.85 -34.78 -22.58
C LEU A 144 -11.83 -35.18 -23.65
N ASP A 145 -12.19 -34.94 -24.92
CA ASP A 145 -11.28 -34.95 -26.06
C ASP A 145 -10.33 -33.75 -25.95
N CYS A 146 -9.09 -34.01 -25.55
CA CYS A 146 -8.02 -33.04 -25.56
C CYS A 146 -7.37 -33.03 -26.96
N SER A 147 -7.94 -32.25 -27.87
CA SER A 147 -7.24 -31.88 -29.11
C SER A 147 -7.28 -30.38 -29.36
N LYS A 148 -6.06 -29.82 -29.39
CA LYS A 148 -5.64 -28.57 -30.03
C LYS A 148 -5.82 -27.26 -29.24
N ARG A 149 -4.68 -26.76 -28.74
CA ARG A 149 -4.31 -25.36 -28.92
C ARG A 149 -2.81 -25.25 -29.20
N VAL A 150 -2.50 -24.92 -30.46
CA VAL A 150 -1.27 -24.23 -30.88
C VAL A 150 -1.38 -22.78 -30.44
#